data_AF-A0A2T2RSN8-F1
#
_entry.id   AF-A0A2T2RSN8-F1
#
_cell.length_a   1.000
_cell.length_b   1.000
_cell.length_c   1.000
_cell.angle_alpha   90.00
_cell.angle_beta   90.00
_cell.angle_gamma   90.00
#
_symmetry.space_group_name_H-M   'P 1'
#
loop_
_entity.id
_entity.type
_entity.pdbx_description
1 polymer ?
#
loop_
_entity_poly.entity_id
_entity_poly.type
_entity_poly.pdbx_seq_one_letter_code
_entity_poly.pdbx_strand_id
1 'polypeptide(L)'
;MLPPIHLQRYQKLLTLLEQLQQSATAPNFEGTDLKKDFQKVQQFFQNQVMTLTSEELDPEVAARWQSLQTEIHRSLRLLQTDVMFLQASRQATTSQQRQARLCDRVEQLIGYVKALLEQT
;
A
#
# COMPACT_ATOMS: atom_id res chain seq x y z
N MET A 1 -21.37 -7.21 1.04
CA MET A 1 -20.51 -6.44 1.97
C MET A 1 -19.27 -7.26 2.33
N LEU A 2 -18.17 -6.64 2.75
CA LEU A 2 -16.99 -7.37 3.20
C LEU A 2 -17.15 -7.89 4.64
N PRO A 3 -16.65 -9.09 4.97
CA PRO A 3 -16.64 -9.62 6.33
C PRO A 3 -15.85 -8.73 7.29
N PRO A 4 -16.17 -8.74 8.60
CA PRO A 4 -15.48 -7.92 9.59
C PRO A 4 -13.95 -8.11 9.60
N ILE A 5 -13.47 -9.34 9.39
CA ILE A 5 -12.04 -9.63 9.34
C ILE A 5 -11.36 -8.99 8.11
N HIS A 6 -12.05 -8.88 6.97
CA HIS A 6 -11.54 -8.17 5.79
C HIS A 6 -11.40 -6.68 6.13
N LEU A 7 -12.48 -6.08 6.66
CA LEU A 7 -12.52 -4.67 7.02
C LEU A 7 -11.40 -4.30 8.00
N GLN A 8 -11.23 -5.09 9.07
CA GLN A 8 -10.18 -4.87 10.07
C GLN A 8 -8.78 -4.90 9.44
N ARG A 9 -8.51 -5.88 8.57
CA ARG A 9 -7.20 -6.01 7.92
C ARG A 9 -6.96 -4.87 6.94
N TYR A 10 -7.95 -4.45 6.17
CA TYR A 10 -7.82 -3.31 5.25
C TYR A 10 -7.70 -1.97 5.97
N GLN A 11 -8.40 -1.77 7.09
CA GLN A 11 -8.20 -0.58 7.94
C GLN A 11 -6.77 -0.53 8.48
N LYS A 12 -6.25 -1.66 8.97
CA LYS A 12 -4.87 -1.70 9.45
C LYS A 12 -3.86 -1.47 8.33
N LEU A 13 -4.10 -2.02 7.13
CA LEU A 13 -3.27 -1.74 5.96
C LEU A 13 -3.32 -0.24 5.60
N LEU A 14 -4.49 0.38 5.61
CA LEU A 14 -4.67 1.81 5.34
C LEU A 14 -3.83 2.65 6.31
N THR A 15 -3.90 2.39 7.62
CA THR A 15 -3.08 3.10 8.61
C THR A 15 -1.58 2.97 8.33
N LEU A 16 -1.10 1.77 7.94
CA LEU A 16 0.31 1.57 7.62
C LEU A 16 0.73 2.34 6.35
N LEU A 17 -0.17 2.47 5.37
CA LEU A 17 0.09 3.24 4.15
C LEU A 17 0.10 4.74 4.40
N GLU A 18 -0.79 5.25 5.26
CA GLU A 18 -0.80 6.64 5.68
C GLU A 18 0.49 6.99 6.46
N GLN A 19 0.96 6.09 7.33
CA GLN A 19 2.27 6.24 7.99
C GLN A 19 3.41 6.27 6.96
N LEU A 20 3.39 5.37 5.97
CA LEU A 20 4.38 5.37 4.90
C LEU A 20 4.37 6.68 4.10
N GLN A 21 3.19 7.22 3.80
CA GLN A 21 3.04 8.50 3.11
C GLN A 21 3.58 9.68 3.93
N GLN A 22 3.32 9.70 5.24
CA GLN A 22 3.88 10.70 6.15
C GLN A 22 5.41 10.64 6.18
N SER A 23 5.98 9.44 6.32
CA SER A 23 7.43 9.23 6.26
C SER A 23 8.01 9.67 4.90
N ALA A 24 7.29 9.42 3.80
CA ALA A 24 7.72 9.81 2.46
C ALA A 24 7.64 11.32 2.18
N THR A 25 6.88 12.10 2.95
CA THR A 25 6.71 13.55 2.74
C THR A 25 7.45 14.39 3.77
N ALA A 26 8.10 13.76 4.75
CA ALA A 26 8.82 14.44 5.82
C ALA A 26 9.97 15.32 5.26
N PRO A 27 10.13 16.58 5.75
CA PRO A 27 11.18 17.50 5.27
C PRO A 27 12.61 17.00 5.49
N ASN A 28 12.84 16.26 6.58
CA ASN A 28 14.13 15.68 6.97
C ASN A 28 14.15 14.18 6.69
N PHE A 29 13.72 13.81 5.48
CA PHE A 29 13.60 12.43 5.03
C PHE A 29 14.90 11.64 5.22
N GLU A 30 14.94 10.75 6.21
CA GLU A 30 15.95 9.71 6.30
C GLU A 30 15.43 8.46 5.59
N GLY A 31 16.06 8.08 4.47
CA GLY A 31 15.63 6.92 3.66
C GLY A 31 15.59 5.58 4.41
N THR A 32 16.11 5.53 5.63
CA THR A 32 16.04 4.42 6.58
C THR A 32 14.63 4.20 7.13
N ASP A 33 13.88 5.26 7.43
CA ASP A 33 12.55 5.14 8.05
C ASP A 33 11.48 4.77 7.03
N LEU A 34 11.57 5.32 5.82
CA LEU A 34 10.74 4.89 4.70
C LEU A 34 10.88 3.39 4.42
N LYS A 35 12.10 2.85 4.46
CA LYS A 35 12.34 1.42 4.25
C LYS A 35 11.66 0.58 5.31
N LYS A 36 11.78 0.97 6.58
CA LYS A 36 11.16 0.26 7.71
C LYS A 36 9.64 0.27 7.57
N ASP A 37 9.06 1.42 7.24
CA ASP A 37 7.61 1.53 7.09
C ASP A 37 7.10 0.74 5.87
N PHE A 38 7.85 0.77 4.76
CA PHE A 38 7.53 -0.06 3.60
C PHE A 38 7.61 -1.56 3.94
N GLN A 39 8.62 -1.99 4.70
CA GLN A 39 8.74 -3.38 5.17
C GLN A 39 7.56 -3.78 6.05
N LYS A 40 7.09 -2.90 6.95
CA LYS A 40 5.88 -3.16 7.75
C LYS A 40 4.65 -3.35 6.87
N VAL A 41 4.44 -2.47 5.89
CA VAL A 41 3.34 -2.58 4.91
C VAL A 41 3.42 -3.92 4.17
N GLN A 42 4.60 -4.26 3.65
CA GLN A 42 4.81 -5.47 2.86
C GLN A 42 4.56 -6.75 3.70
N GLN A 43 5.13 -6.82 4.90
CA GLN A 43 4.93 -7.95 5.81
C GLN A 43 3.47 -8.09 6.24
N PHE A 44 2.81 -6.98 6.59
CA PHE A 44 1.41 -7.02 6.96
C PHE A 44 0.52 -7.48 5.79
N PHE A 45 0.76 -6.97 4.59
CA PHE A 45 0.02 -7.40 3.41
C PHE A 45 0.18 -8.91 3.15
N GLN A 46 1.40 -9.42 3.15
CA GLN A 46 1.68 -10.83 2.88
C GLN A 46 1.11 -11.76 3.96
N ASN A 47 1.25 -11.39 5.23
CA ASN A 47 0.88 -12.28 6.33
C ASN A 47 -0.60 -12.18 6.73
N GLN A 48 -1.23 -11.03 6.50
CA GLN A 48 -2.60 -10.76 6.95
C GLN A 48 -3.55 -10.60 5.77
N VAL A 49 -3.23 -9.76 4.80
CA VAL A 49 -4.20 -9.46 3.73
C VAL A 49 -4.30 -10.62 2.73
N MET A 50 -3.17 -11.21 2.33
CA MET A 50 -3.17 -12.33 1.37
C MET A 50 -3.76 -13.63 1.92
N THR A 51 -3.98 -13.75 3.23
CA THR A 51 -4.63 -14.93 3.83
C THR A 51 -6.15 -14.84 3.86
N LEU A 52 -6.73 -13.73 3.37
CA LEU A 52 -8.16 -13.57 3.20
C LEU A 52 -8.67 -14.35 1.98
N THR A 53 -9.87 -14.92 2.09
CA THR A 53 -10.51 -15.69 1.01
C THR A 53 -11.78 -15.01 0.52
N SER A 54 -12.20 -15.30 -0.71
CA SER A 54 -13.46 -14.79 -1.26
C SER A 54 -14.61 -15.80 -1.17
N GLU A 55 -14.41 -16.93 -0.47
CA GLU A 55 -15.36 -18.06 -0.45
C GLU A 55 -16.70 -17.69 0.19
N GLU A 56 -16.67 -16.80 1.18
CA GLU A 56 -17.85 -16.32 1.91
C GLU A 56 -18.44 -15.03 1.31
N LEU A 57 -17.90 -14.55 0.19
CA LEU A 57 -18.36 -13.31 -0.46
C LEU A 57 -19.43 -13.62 -1.50
N ASP A 58 -20.43 -12.75 -1.60
CA ASP A 58 -21.35 -12.74 -2.73
C ASP A 58 -20.56 -12.66 -4.05
N PRO A 59 -20.96 -13.37 -5.12
CA PRO A 59 -20.16 -13.46 -6.36
C PRO A 59 -19.74 -12.11 -6.96
N GLU A 60 -20.62 -11.11 -6.92
CA GLU A 60 -20.33 -9.76 -7.41
C GLU A 60 -19.29 -9.04 -6.52
N VAL A 61 -19.41 -9.18 -5.20
CA VAL A 61 -18.46 -8.63 -4.22
C VAL A 61 -17.12 -9.33 -4.35
N ALA A 62 -17.12 -10.65 -4.52
CA ALA A 62 -15.93 -11.48 -4.73
C ALA A 62 -15.14 -11.02 -5.96
N ALA A 63 -15.81 -10.85 -7.11
CA ALA A 63 -15.16 -10.42 -8.35
C ALA A 63 -14.49 -9.04 -8.21
N ARG A 64 -15.20 -8.07 -7.61
CA ARG A 64 -14.66 -6.72 -7.36
C ARG A 64 -13.50 -6.75 -6.35
N TRP A 65 -13.64 -7.52 -5.27
CA TRP A 65 -12.61 -7.69 -4.25
C TRP A 65 -11.33 -8.31 -4.84
N GLN A 66 -11.45 -9.35 -5.68
CA GLN A 66 -10.32 -9.99 -6.35
C GLN A 66 -9.61 -9.05 -7.33
N SER A 67 -10.38 -8.24 -8.08
CA SER A 67 -9.83 -7.22 -8.97
C SER A 67 -9.00 -6.19 -8.20
N LEU A 68 -9.55 -5.62 -7.13
CA LEU A 68 -8.84 -4.65 -6.29
C LEU A 68 -7.64 -5.27 -5.56
N GLN A 69 -7.75 -6.52 -5.09
CA GLN A 69 -6.62 -7.27 -4.52
C GLN A 69 -5.45 -7.38 -5.51
N THR A 70 -5.75 -7.65 -6.77
CA THR A 70 -4.74 -7.75 -7.83
C THR A 70 -4.03 -6.41 -8.04
N GLU A 71 -4.78 -5.30 -8.09
CA GLU A 71 -4.21 -3.97 -8.24
C GLU A 71 -3.40 -3.52 -7.01
N ILE A 72 -3.84 -3.83 -5.80
CA ILE A 72 -3.08 -3.58 -4.57
C ILE A 72 -1.75 -4.35 -4.60
N HIS A 73 -1.79 -5.65 -4.89
CA HIS A 73 -0.57 -6.47 -4.96
C HIS A 73 0.38 -5.98 -6.05
N ARG A 74 -0.15 -5.65 -7.24
CA ARG A 74 0.66 -5.07 -8.33
C ARG A 74 1.31 -3.76 -7.88
N SER A 75 0.54 -2.87 -7.26
CA SER A 75 1.02 -1.56 -6.81
C SER A 75 2.07 -1.68 -5.72
N LEU A 76 1.93 -2.62 -4.78
CA LEU A 76 2.96 -2.90 -3.76
C LEU A 76 4.28 -3.38 -4.37
N ARG A 77 4.23 -4.24 -5.40
CA ARG A 77 5.46 -4.70 -6.09
C ARG A 77 6.18 -3.56 -6.78
N LEU A 78 5.44 -2.65 -7.42
CA LEU A 78 6.03 -1.49 -8.07
C LEU A 78 6.56 -0.47 -7.04
N LEU A 79 5.88 -0.34 -5.89
CA LEU A 79 6.32 0.51 -4.78
C LEU A 79 7.66 0.04 -4.21
N GLN A 80 7.88 -1.27 -4.13
CA GLN A 80 9.17 -1.85 -3.75
C GLN A 80 10.31 -1.36 -4.66
N THR A 81 10.06 -1.31 -5.97
CA THR A 81 11.03 -0.81 -6.95
C THR A 81 11.30 0.69 -6.76
N ASP A 82 10.26 1.49 -6.52
CA ASP A 82 10.41 2.93 -6.29
C ASP A 82 11.19 3.22 -5.01
N VAL A 83 10.95 2.47 -3.91
CA VAL A 83 11.75 2.56 -2.67
C VAL A 83 13.21 2.25 -2.95
N MET A 84 13.51 1.15 -3.67
CA MET A 84 14.88 0.77 -4.00
C MET A 84 15.60 1.85 -4.82
N PHE A 85 14.91 2.43 -5.82
CA PHE A 85 15.49 3.48 -6.65
C PHE A 85 15.70 4.79 -5.89
N LEU A 86 14.78 5.16 -5.00
CA LEU A 86 14.94 6.32 -4.14
C LEU A 86 16.17 6.17 -3.23
N GLN A 87 16.39 4.98 -2.66
CA GLN A 87 17.56 4.68 -1.81
C GLN A 87 18.88 4.71 -2.57
N ALA A 88 18.88 4.29 -3.84
CA ALA A 88 20.07 4.29 -4.68
C ALA A 88 20.42 5.68 -5.24
N SER A 89 19.47 6.63 -5.19
CA SER A 89 19.64 7.97 -5.75
C SER A 89 20.59 8.81 -4.91
N ARG A 90 21.60 9.39 -5.57
CA ARG A 90 22.62 10.26 -4.94
C ARG A 90 22.48 11.73 -5.29
N GLN A 91 21.70 12.05 -6.32
CA GLN A 91 21.47 13.42 -6.78
C GLN A 91 20.14 13.92 -6.21
N ALA A 92 20.16 15.09 -5.57
CA ALA A 92 18.99 15.66 -4.92
C ALA A 92 17.77 15.79 -5.86
N THR A 93 17.99 16.24 -7.10
CA THR A 93 16.94 16.37 -8.12
C THR A 93 16.32 15.02 -8.51
N THR A 94 17.14 13.98 -8.68
CA THR A 94 16.64 12.63 -8.97
C THR A 94 15.92 12.06 -7.76
N SER A 95 16.42 12.28 -6.53
CA SER A 95 15.77 11.81 -5.31
C SER A 95 14.39 12.44 -5.13
N GLN A 96 14.24 13.75 -5.37
CA GLN A 96 12.95 14.44 -5.31
C GLN A 96 11.95 13.88 -6.33
N GLN A 97 12.37 13.64 -7.57
CA GLN A 97 11.49 13.03 -8.59
C GLN A 97 11.06 11.60 -8.21
N ARG A 98 11.98 10.81 -7.63
CA ARG A 98 11.69 9.45 -7.17
C ARG A 98 10.76 9.45 -5.96
N GLN A 99 10.94 10.40 -5.04
CA GLN A 99 10.08 10.60 -3.88
C GLN A 99 8.65 11.00 -4.31
N ALA A 100 8.51 11.94 -5.25
CA ALA A 100 7.20 12.31 -5.80
C ALA A 100 6.48 11.10 -6.40
N ARG A 101 7.15 10.33 -7.27
CA ARG A 101 6.59 9.11 -7.86
C ARG A 101 6.18 8.07 -6.82
N LEU A 102 6.97 7.94 -5.75
CA LEU A 102 6.65 7.06 -4.64
C LEU A 102 5.37 7.53 -3.92
N CYS A 103 5.26 8.82 -3.62
CA CYS A 103 4.07 9.42 -3.00
C CYS A 103 2.82 9.20 -3.84
N ASP A 104 2.88 9.47 -5.15
CA ASP A 104 1.76 9.26 -6.08
C ASP A 104 1.28 7.80 -6.05
N ARG A 105 2.22 6.86 -5.98
CA ARG A 105 1.89 5.43 -5.93
C ARG A 105 1.27 5.04 -4.59
N VAL A 106 1.79 5.56 -3.47
CA VAL A 106 1.19 5.31 -2.15
C VAL A 106 -0.24 5.85 -2.11
N GLU A 107 -0.48 7.03 -2.69
CA GLU A 107 -1.81 7.62 -2.80
C GLU A 107 -2.77 6.75 -3.64
N GLN A 108 -2.34 6.26 -4.81
CA GLN A 108 -3.12 5.30 -5.60
C GLN A 108 -3.49 4.05 -4.79
N LEU A 109 -2.53 3.52 -4.02
CA LEU A 109 -2.72 2.33 -3.22
C LEU A 109 -3.71 2.54 -2.07
N ILE A 110 -3.63 3.70 -1.42
CA ILE A 110 -4.63 4.17 -0.45
C ILE A 110 -6.01 4.24 -1.10
N GLY A 111 -6.10 4.76 -2.33
CA GLY A 111 -7.35 4.82 -3.10
C GLY A 111 -8.00 3.44 -3.29
N TYR A 112 -7.23 2.43 -3.69
CA TYR A 112 -7.75 1.06 -3.82
C TYR A 112 -8.23 0.48 -2.49
N VAL A 113 -7.50 0.72 -1.40
CA VAL A 113 -7.89 0.24 -0.07
C VAL A 113 -9.15 0.94 0.43
N LYS A 114 -9.29 2.25 0.21
CA LYS A 114 -10.51 3.00 0.54
C LYS A 114 -11.70 2.51 -0.27
N ALA A 115 -11.53 2.26 -1.56
CA ALA A 115 -12.59 1.69 -2.40
C ALA A 115 -13.09 0.31 -1.91
N LEU A 116 -12.24 -0.47 -1.23
CA LEU A 116 -12.67 -1.72 -0.57
C LEU A 116 -13.45 -1.45 0.72
N LEU A 117 -13.07 -0.43 1.49
CA LEU A 117 -13.70 -0.06 2.75
C LEU A 117 -15.03 0.69 2.57
N GLU A 118 -15.19 1.43 1.48
CA GLU A 118 -16.41 2.18 1.15
C GLU A 118 -17.53 1.30 0.55
N GLN A 119 -17.22 0.05 0.16
CA GLN A 119 -18.19 -0.95 -0.27
C GLN A 119 -18.92 -1.63 0.92
N THR A 120 -19.16 -0.87 1.99
CA THR A 120 -19.88 -1.30 3.21
C THR A 120 -21.28 -0.70 3.25
#